data_AF-A0A7S4CMW5-F1
#
_entry.id   AF-A0A7S4CMW5-F1
#
_cell.length_a   1.000
_cell.length_b   1.000
_cell.length_c   1.000
_cell.angle_alpha   90.00
_cell.angle_beta   90.00
_cell.angle_gamma   90.00
#
_symmetry.space_group_name_H-M   'P 1'
#
loop_
_entity.id
_entity.type
_entity.pdbx_description
1 polymer ?
#
loop_
_entity_poly.entity_id
_entity_poly.type
_entity_poly.pdbx_seq_one_letter_code
_entity_poly.pdbx_strand_id
1 'polypeptide(L)'
;MEQQQPNPNPSKKKRKRMMTEADDEGWTTVVRTRGPMSGLQRDAPEEDAVRARKDDELRKGERNMGKQADFYTFQLSALKAKRIGRMAKKFLSNKNKIELMKAQRKFTPY
;
A
#
# COMPACT_ATOMS: atom_id res chain seq x y z
N MET A 1 -20.01 13.72 30.88
CA MET A 1 -19.03 13.79 29.77
C MET A 1 -17.65 13.64 30.38
N GLU A 2 -17.15 12.41 30.47
CA GLU A 2 -15.83 12.13 31.02
C GLU A 2 -14.83 12.19 29.86
N GLN A 3 -14.05 13.26 29.82
CA GLN A 3 -13.01 13.46 28.82
C GLN A 3 -11.85 12.52 29.16
N GLN A 4 -11.69 11.45 28.37
CA GLN A 4 -10.47 10.64 28.41
C GLN A 4 -9.30 11.50 27.93
N GLN A 5 -8.40 11.83 28.86
CA GLN A 5 -7.13 12.49 28.55
C GLN A 5 -6.23 11.53 27.77
N PRO A 6 -5.51 11.99 26.73
CA PRO A 6 -4.59 11.14 25.98
C PRO A 6 -3.40 10.74 26.85
N ASN A 7 -3.12 9.43 26.89
CA ASN A 7 -2.00 8.85 27.64
C ASN A 7 -0.66 9.51 27.24
N PRO A 8 0.22 9.84 28.22
CA PRO A 8 1.49 10.48 27.92
C PRO A 8 2.47 9.50 27.26
N ASN A 9 2.95 9.86 26.08
CA ASN A 9 3.91 9.09 25.31
C ASN A 9 5.27 9.03 26.05
N PRO A 10 5.84 7.84 26.35
CA PRO A 10 7.03 7.72 27.18
C PRO A 10 8.27 8.36 26.53
N SER A 11 8.96 9.21 27.30
CA SER A 11 10.18 9.88 26.84
C SER A 11 11.26 8.88 26.40
N LYS A 12 12.14 9.29 25.47
CA LYS A 12 13.25 8.47 24.93
C LYS A 12 14.12 7.82 26.01
N LYS A 13 14.24 8.46 27.18
CA LYS A 13 14.98 7.93 28.35
C LYS A 13 14.24 6.77 29.02
N LYS A 14 12.91 6.83 29.13
CA LYS A 14 12.08 5.75 29.66
C LYS A 14 12.07 4.53 28.73
N ARG A 15 12.02 4.76 27.41
CA ARG A 15 12.11 3.70 26.38
C ARG A 15 13.45 2.95 26.42
N LYS A 16 14.57 3.66 26.62
CA LYS A 16 15.89 3.02 26.79
C LYS A 16 15.98 2.21 28.08
N ARG A 17 15.38 2.67 29.18
CA ARG A 17 15.37 1.94 30.46
C ARG A 17 14.60 0.63 30.36
N MET A 18 13.41 0.66 29.75
CA MET A 18 12.62 -0.53 29.46
C MET A 18 13.32 -1.56 28.55
N MET A 19 14.36 -1.16 27.80
CA MET A 19 15.16 -2.08 26.98
C MET A 19 16.32 -2.74 27.75
N THR A 20 16.72 -2.16 28.88
CA THR A 20 17.88 -2.63 29.65
C THR A 20 17.47 -3.37 30.91
N GLU A 21 16.25 -3.14 31.41
CA GLU A 21 15.68 -3.87 32.54
C GLU A 21 15.29 -5.30 32.10
N ALA A 22 15.62 -6.30 32.94
CA ALA A 22 15.22 -7.69 32.73
C ALA A 22 13.78 -7.88 33.22
N ASP A 23 13.01 -8.68 32.48
CA ASP A 23 11.61 -8.97 32.82
C ASP A 23 11.51 -9.80 34.10
N ASP A 24 10.31 -9.93 34.68
CA ASP A 24 10.07 -10.65 35.96
C ASP A 24 10.50 -12.14 35.91
N GLU A 25 10.61 -12.72 34.71
CA GLU A 25 11.12 -14.07 34.46
C GLU A 25 12.64 -14.13 34.17
N GLY A 26 13.36 -13.01 34.29
CA GLY A 26 14.82 -12.93 34.15
C GLY A 26 15.34 -12.90 32.71
N TRP A 27 14.47 -12.72 31.71
CA TRP A 27 14.88 -12.64 30.30
C TRP A 27 15.22 -11.20 29.92
N THR A 28 16.27 -11.02 29.11
CA THR A 28 16.64 -9.71 28.55
C THR A 28 16.37 -9.70 27.04
N THR A 29 15.52 -8.79 26.57
CA THR A 29 15.19 -8.68 25.14
C THR A 29 16.31 -7.96 24.37
N VAL A 30 17.08 -8.69 23.56
CA VAL A 30 18.13 -8.11 22.70
C VAL A 30 17.50 -7.45 21.47
N VAL A 31 17.41 -6.13 21.48
CA VAL A 31 16.98 -5.35 20.30
C VAL A 31 18.20 -4.93 19.46
N ARG A 32 18.06 -4.91 18.12
CA ARG A 32 19.09 -4.32 17.25
C ARG A 32 19.24 -2.84 17.59
N THR A 33 20.38 -2.47 18.14
CA THR A 33 20.69 -1.12 18.67
C THR A 33 20.60 0.02 17.65
N ARG A 34 20.51 -0.28 16.35
CA ARG A 34 20.35 0.72 15.29
C ARG A 34 19.06 0.49 14.51
N GLY A 35 17.96 1.03 15.00
CA GLY A 35 16.73 1.18 14.24
C GLY A 35 15.53 1.54 15.13
N PRO A 36 14.53 2.26 14.61
CA PRO A 36 13.26 2.42 15.31
C PRO A 36 12.58 1.04 15.43
N MET A 37 12.21 0.67 16.66
CA MET A 37 11.47 -0.57 16.96
C MET A 37 10.19 -0.60 16.12
N SER A 38 10.02 -1.63 15.29
CA SER A 38 8.93 -1.75 14.31
C SER A 38 7.54 -2.02 14.92
N GLY A 39 7.40 -1.91 16.23
CA GLY A 39 6.15 -2.16 16.95
C GLY A 39 5.72 -1.05 17.92
N LEU A 40 6.48 0.05 18.05
CA LEU A 40 6.08 1.20 18.86
C LEU A 40 5.60 2.33 17.94
N GLN A 41 4.50 2.99 18.32
CA GLN A 41 4.06 4.22 17.66
C GLN A 41 5.21 5.23 17.69
N ARG A 42 5.52 5.81 16.52
CA ARG A 42 6.57 6.82 16.40
C ARG A 42 6.01 8.14 16.91
N ASP A 43 6.90 9.00 17.41
CA ASP A 43 6.48 10.33 17.82
C ASP A 43 6.06 11.13 16.57
N ALA A 44 5.02 11.97 16.67
CA ALA A 44 4.51 12.78 15.54
C ALA A 44 5.61 13.43 14.64
N PRO A 45 6.66 14.08 15.19
CA PRO A 45 7.72 14.67 14.34
C PRO A 45 8.58 13.64 13.59
N GLU A 46 8.68 12.40 14.09
CA GLU A 46 9.39 11.31 13.41
C GLU A 46 8.55 10.73 12.27
N GLU A 47 7.22 10.70 12.42
CA GLU A 47 6.32 10.30 11.34
C GLU A 47 6.37 11.29 10.17
N ASP A 48 6.33 12.58 10.45
CA ASP A 48 6.38 13.63 9.42
C ASP A 48 7.71 13.61 8.66
N ALA A 49 8.83 13.37 9.36
CA ALA A 49 10.14 13.21 8.73
C ALA A 49 10.21 11.97 7.82
N VAL A 50 9.55 10.87 8.19
CA VAL A 50 9.48 9.67 7.35
C VAL A 50 8.59 9.89 6.13
N ARG A 51 7.47 10.61 6.28
CA ARG A 51 6.58 10.99 5.17
C ARG A 51 7.32 11.89 4.17
N ALA A 52 7.98 12.94 4.65
CA ALA A 52 8.78 13.83 3.81
C ALA A 52 9.88 13.10 3.03
N ARG A 53 10.57 12.13 3.65
CA ARG A 53 11.57 11.30 2.95
C ARG A 53 10.96 10.43 1.85
N LYS A 54 9.79 9.84 2.08
CA LYS A 54 9.07 9.07 1.06
C LYS A 54 8.64 9.94 -0.12
N ASP A 55 8.13 11.13 0.16
CA ASP A 55 7.70 12.07 -0.88
C ASP A 55 8.89 12.57 -1.73
N ASP A 56 10.04 12.78 -1.09
CA ASP A 56 11.28 13.13 -1.80
C ASP A 56 11.83 11.96 -2.63
N GLU A 57 11.72 10.71 -2.17
CA GLU A 57 12.09 9.52 -2.94
C GLU A 57 11.20 9.33 -4.17
N LEU A 58 9.89 9.52 -4.02
CA LEU A 58 8.92 9.50 -5.12
C LEU A 58 9.26 10.56 -6.17
N ARG A 59 9.49 11.81 -5.74
CA ARG A 59 9.85 12.92 -6.64
C ARG A 59 11.22 12.74 -7.29
N LYS A 60 12.20 12.15 -6.59
CA LYS A 60 13.50 11.78 -7.19
C LYS A 60 13.33 10.66 -8.21
N GLY A 61 12.45 9.69 -7.97
CA GLY A 61 12.06 8.68 -8.94
C GLY A 61 11.55 9.34 -10.23
N GLU A 62 10.62 10.29 -10.12
CA GLU A 62 10.07 11.02 -11.26
C GLU A 62 11.11 11.88 -12.01
N ARG A 63 12.03 12.53 -11.29
CA ARG A 63 13.11 13.35 -11.90
C ARG A 63 14.21 12.51 -12.56
N ASN A 64 14.48 11.32 -12.03
CA ASN A 64 15.48 10.39 -12.57
C ASN A 64 14.94 9.58 -13.76
N MET A 65 13.62 9.62 -14.02
CA MET A 65 12.98 9.10 -15.24
C MET A 65 13.24 10.03 -16.45
N GLY A 66 14.43 10.60 -16.56
CA GLY A 66 14.80 11.42 -17.70
C GLY A 66 14.86 10.57 -18.98
N LYS A 67 14.05 10.94 -20.00
CA LYS A 67 14.13 10.69 -21.46
C LYS A 67 14.43 9.27 -22.01
N GLN A 68 14.85 8.30 -21.18
CA GLN A 68 15.33 6.98 -21.56
C GLN A 68 14.51 5.85 -20.91
N ALA A 69 13.83 6.13 -19.79
CA ALA A 69 12.86 5.19 -19.19
C ALA A 69 11.64 4.93 -20.10
N ASP A 70 11.35 5.86 -21.02
CA ASP A 70 10.20 5.79 -21.91
C ASP A 70 10.41 4.93 -23.17
N PHE A 71 11.61 4.35 -23.37
CA PHE A 71 11.98 3.73 -24.65
C PHE A 71 11.12 2.53 -25.04
N TYR A 72 10.43 1.85 -24.11
CA TYR A 72 9.54 0.71 -24.42
C TYR A 72 8.07 0.90 -24.02
N THR A 73 7.69 2.13 -23.68
CA THR A 73 6.30 2.45 -23.31
C THR A 73 5.33 2.18 -24.45
N PHE A 74 5.77 2.40 -25.70
CA PHE A 74 4.96 2.10 -26.89
C PHE A 74 4.68 0.60 -27.05
N GLN A 75 5.62 -0.29 -26.69
CA GLN A 75 5.44 -1.73 -26.75
C GLN A 75 4.42 -2.21 -25.71
N LEU A 76 4.52 -1.68 -24.49
CA LEU A 76 3.57 -1.94 -23.40
C LEU A 76 2.17 -1.47 -23.78
N SER A 77 2.04 -0.27 -24.37
CA SER A 77 0.77 0.26 -24.87
C SER A 77 0.18 -0.59 -25.99
N ALA A 78 1.01 -1.03 -26.95
CA ALA A 78 0.57 -1.93 -28.03
C ALA A 78 0.08 -3.29 -27.50
N LEU A 79 0.81 -3.88 -26.53
CA LEU A 79 0.40 -5.14 -25.89
C LEU A 79 -0.92 -5.00 -25.11
N LYS A 80 -1.08 -3.91 -24.35
CA LYS A 80 -2.33 -3.59 -23.63
C LYS A 80 -3.49 -3.42 -24.61
N ALA A 81 -3.31 -2.64 -25.67
CA ALA A 81 -4.33 -2.44 -26.70
C ALA A 81 -4.74 -3.77 -27.37
N LYS A 82 -3.79 -4.64 -27.69
CA LYS A 82 -4.05 -5.99 -28.22
C LYS A 82 -4.87 -6.85 -27.24
N ARG A 83 -4.56 -6.79 -25.94
CA ARG A 83 -5.30 -7.51 -24.89
C ARG A 83 -6.73 -6.99 -24.75
N ILE A 84 -6.91 -5.67 -24.72
CA ILE A 84 -8.23 -5.03 -24.66
C ILE A 84 -9.06 -5.38 -25.90
N GLY A 85 -8.47 -5.32 -27.09
CA GLY A 85 -9.14 -5.71 -28.33
C GLY A 85 -9.61 -7.17 -28.33
N ARG A 86 -8.79 -8.10 -27.81
CA ARG A 86 -9.19 -9.50 -27.61
C ARG A 86 -10.37 -9.62 -26.63
N MET A 87 -10.34 -8.88 -25.54
CA MET A 87 -11.40 -8.87 -24.53
C MET A 87 -12.71 -8.33 -25.11
N ALA A 88 -12.66 -7.20 -25.84
CA ALA A 88 -13.83 -6.59 -26.48
C ALA A 88 -14.50 -7.54 -27.48
N LYS A 89 -13.72 -8.26 -28.31
CA LYS A 89 -14.25 -9.29 -29.22
C LYS A 89 -14.99 -10.41 -28.47
N LYS A 90 -14.41 -10.91 -27.39
CA LYS A 90 -15.02 -11.96 -26.55
C LYS A 90 -16.31 -11.46 -25.88
N PHE A 91 -16.31 -10.22 -25.38
CA PHE A 91 -17.49 -9.59 -24.81
C PHE A 91 -18.62 -9.43 -25.81
N LEU A 92 -18.32 -8.98 -27.03
CA LEU A 92 -19.31 -8.84 -28.09
C LEU A 92 -19.95 -10.19 -28.46
N SER A 93 -19.12 -11.22 -28.67
CA SER A 93 -19.61 -12.57 -28.94
C SER A 93 -20.49 -13.11 -27.80
N ASN A 94 -20.07 -12.93 -26.56
CA ASN A 94 -20.83 -13.34 -25.39
C ASN A 94 -22.13 -12.57 -25.23
N LYS A 95 -22.13 -11.26 -25.50
CA LYS A 95 -23.33 -10.41 -25.47
C LYS A 95 -24.37 -10.93 -26.46
N ASN A 96 -23.96 -11.18 -27.71
CA ASN A 96 -24.85 -11.73 -28.74
C ASN A 96 -25.40 -13.11 -28.33
N LYS A 97 -24.57 -13.97 -27.72
CA LYS A 97 -25.03 -15.28 -27.22
C LYS A 97 -26.05 -15.15 -26.09
N ILE A 98 -25.82 -14.24 -25.14
CA ILE A 98 -26.73 -13.97 -24.03
C ILE A 98 -28.05 -13.39 -24.56
N GLU A 99 -28.03 -12.50 -25.54
CA GLU A 99 -29.22 -11.94 -26.16
C GLU A 99 -30.07 -13.01 -26.84
N LEU A 100 -29.44 -13.93 -27.58
CA LEU A 100 -30.14 -15.08 -28.16
C LEU A 100 -30.80 -15.95 -27.07
N MET A 101 -30.06 -16.25 -26.00
CA MET A 101 -30.59 -17.04 -24.87
C MET A 101 -31.72 -16.31 -24.14
N LYS A 102 -31.62 -14.98 -23.98
CA LYS A 102 -32.68 -14.15 -23.40
C LYS A 102 -33.93 -14.18 -24.26
N ALA A 103 -33.79 -14.08 -25.58
CA ALA A 103 -34.92 -14.14 -26.52
C ALA A 103 -35.60 -15.52 -26.51
N GLN A 104 -34.83 -16.60 -26.38
CA GLN A 104 -35.36 -17.97 -26.26
C GLN A 104 -35.99 -18.26 -24.89
N ARG A 105 -35.68 -17.46 -23.88
CA ARG A 105 -36.14 -17.70 -22.51
C ARG A 105 -37.65 -17.42 -22.44
N LYS A 106 -38.42 -18.45 -22.06
CA LYS A 106 -39.87 -18.35 -21.83
C LYS A 106 -40.25 -17.66 -20.51
N PHE A 107 -39.26 -17.26 -19.72
CA PHE A 107 -39.48 -16.61 -18.43
C PHE A 107 -39.67 -15.12 -18.63
N THR A 108 -40.89 -14.67 -18.42
CA THR A 108 -41.25 -13.26 -18.23
C THR A 108 -41.27 -12.98 -16.72
N PRO A 109 -40.28 -12.25 -16.17
CA PRO A 109 -40.42 -11.76 -14.80
C PRO A 109 -41.65 -10.84 -14.75
N TYR A 110 -42.43 -10.97 -13.67
CA TYR A 110 -43.60 -10.14 -13.38
C TYR A 110 -43.34 -8.65 -13.59
#